data_AF-A0A423VQ33-F1
#
_entry.id   AF-A0A423VQ33-F1
#
_cell.length_a   1.000
_cell.length_b   1.000
_cell.length_c   1.000
_cell.angle_alpha   90.00
_cell.angle_beta   90.00
_cell.angle_gamma   90.00
#
_symmetry.space_group_name_H-M   'P 1'
#
loop_
_entity.id
_entity.type
_entity.pdbx_description
1 polymer ?
#
loop_
_entity_poly.entity_id
_entity_poly.type
_entity_poly.pdbx_seq_one_letter_code
_entity_poly.pdbx_strand_id
1 'polypeptide(L)' 'MSNPVNPELRRQVIAIYKELLYLGRDYPQGYDFFRPRLHKAFMSNAGLRDEQKIKEGIARADFVRKGNKS' A
#
# COMPACT_ATOMS: atom_id res chain seq x y z
N MET A 1 17.77 19.86 -2.67
CA MET A 1 17.47 19.53 -1.26
C MET A 1 16.42 18.44 -1.26
N SER A 2 16.69 17.27 -0.67
CA SER A 2 15.72 16.17 -0.62
C SER A 2 14.62 16.52 0.37
N ASN A 3 13.39 16.66 -0.12
CA ASN A 3 12.24 16.94 0.74
C ASN A 3 11.98 15.71 1.65
N PRO A 4 11.93 15.87 2.99
CA PRO A 4 11.62 14.75 3.86
C PRO A 4 10.22 14.22 3.56
N VAL A 5 10.04 12.90 3.61
CA VAL A 5 8.72 12.28 3.43
C VAL A 5 7.80 12.78 4.54
N ASN A 6 6.63 13.30 4.16
CA ASN A 6 5.60 13.72 5.09
C ASN A 6 5.27 12.59 6.08
N PRO A 7 5.44 12.80 7.40
CA PRO A 7 5.31 11.75 8.41
C PRO A 7 3.87 11.21 8.49
N GLU A 8 2.87 12.03 8.19
CA GLU A 8 1.47 11.62 8.21
C GLU A 8 1.14 10.71 7.02
N LEU A 9 1.59 11.08 5.82
CA LEU A 9 1.47 10.21 4.64
C LEU A 9 2.20 8.88 4.85
N ARG A 10 3.38 8.90 5.49
CA ARG A 10 4.12 7.67 5.83
C ARG A 10 3.30 6.75 6.76
N ARG A 11 2.64 7.31 7.78
CA ARG A 11 1.78 6.53 8.69
C ARG A 11 0.61 5.90 7.94
N GLN A 12 -0.05 6.65 7.06
CA GLN A 12 -1.16 6.15 6.25
C GLN A 12 -0.73 5.00 5.33
N VAL A 13 0.41 5.14 4.63
CA VAL A 13 0.97 4.07 3.79
C VAL A 13 1.22 2.80 4.60
N ILE A 14 1.79 2.92 5.80
CA ILE A 14 2.06 1.76 6.68
C ILE A 14 0.76 1.11 7.16
N ALA A 15 -0.25 1.90 7.51
CA ALA A 15 -1.55 1.39 7.95
C ALA A 15 -2.22 0.57 6.85
N ILE A 16 -2.30 1.12 5.63
CA ILE A 16 -2.90 0.44 4.48
C ILE A 16 -2.12 -0.83 4.11
N TYR A 17 -0.78 -0.80 4.17
CA TYR A 17 0.03 -1.99 3.92
C TYR A 17 -0.33 -3.14 4.87
N LYS A 18 -0.48 -2.84 6.18
CA LYS A 18 -0.87 -3.84 7.18
C LYS A 18 -2.29 -4.35 6.96
N GLU A 19 -3.22 -3.47 6.63
CA GLU A 19 -4.61 -3.85 6.37
C GLU A 19 -4.73 -4.73 5.12
N LEU A 20 -4.03 -4.40 4.03
CA LEU A 20 -3.99 -5.23 2.83
C LEU A 20 -3.34 -6.59 3.09
N LEU A 21 -2.28 -6.67 3.91
CA LEU A 21 -1.73 -7.97 4.32
C LEU A 21 -2.72 -8.81 5.12
N TYR A 22 -3.52 -8.18 5.98
CA TYR A 22 -4.56 -8.87 6.74
C TYR A 22 -5.63 -9.44 5.81
N LEU A 23 -6.17 -8.62 4.90
CA LEU A 23 -7.15 -9.04 3.89
C LEU A 23 -6.60 -10.11 2.93
N GLY A 24 -5.31 -10.06 2.64
CA GLY A 24 -4.62 -11.02 1.79
C GLY A 24 -4.59 -12.46 2.33
N ARG A 25 -4.97 -12.68 3.59
CA ARG A 25 -5.08 -14.03 4.18
C ARG A 25 -6.21 -14.84 3.57
N ASP A 26 -7.29 -14.17 3.17
CA ASP A 26 -8.47 -14.77 2.55
C ASP A 26 -8.41 -14.69 1.02
N TYR A 27 -7.25 -14.34 0.45
CA TYR A 27 -7.09 -14.19 -0.99
C TYR A 27 -7.24 -15.54 -1.70
N PRO A 28 -7.93 -15.65 -2.85
CA PRO A 28 -8.26 -16.95 -3.48
C PRO A 28 -7.02 -17.80 -3.82
N GLN A 29 -5.91 -17.17 -4.18
CA GLN A 29 -4.65 -17.84 -4.50
C GLN A 29 -3.75 -18.08 -3.27
N GLY A 30 -4.22 -17.71 -2.08
CA GLY A 30 -3.53 -17.87 -0.81
C GLY A 30 -2.60 -16.72 -0.44
N TYR A 31 -2.27 -16.66 0.85
CA TYR A 31 -1.44 -15.60 1.43
C TYR A 31 0.00 -15.59 0.87
N ASP A 32 0.60 -16.76 0.65
CA ASP A 32 1.96 -16.90 0.11
C ASP A 32 2.06 -16.39 -1.33
N PHE A 33 0.95 -16.42 -2.08
CA PHE A 33 0.86 -15.81 -3.39
C PHE A 33 0.70 -14.29 -3.29
N PHE A 34 -0.14 -13.82 -2.37
CA PHE A 34 -0.52 -12.41 -2.24
C PHE A 34 0.60 -11.55 -1.65
N ARG A 35 1.19 -11.98 -0.52
CA ARG A 35 2.19 -11.23 0.25
C ARG A 35 3.37 -10.73 -0.59
N PRO A 36 4.09 -11.55 -1.38
CA PRO A 36 5.24 -11.06 -2.15
C PRO A 36 4.83 -10.06 -3.24
N ARG A 37 3.63 -10.18 -3.81
CA ARG A 37 3.10 -9.25 -4.82
C ARG A 37 2.78 -7.89 -4.21
N LEU A 38 2.09 -7.89 -3.06
CA LEU A 38 1.83 -6.66 -2.31
C LEU A 38 3.16 -5.99 -1.94
N HIS A 39 4.09 -6.73 -1.36
CA HIS A 39 5.39 -6.20 -0.95
C HIS A 39 6.14 -5.56 -2.12
N LYS A 40 6.21 -6.26 -3.27
CA LYS A 40 6.84 -5.73 -4.49
C LYS A 40 6.19 -4.42 -4.97
N ALA A 41 4.87 -4.33 -4.94
CA ALA A 41 4.15 -3.11 -5.34
C ALA A 41 4.50 -1.91 -4.44
N PHE A 42 4.57 -2.10 -3.12
CA PHE A 42 4.97 -1.04 -2.19
C PHE A 42 6.45 -0.68 -2.32
N MET A 43 7.34 -1.67 -2.45
CA MET A 43 8.78 -1.45 -2.59
C MET A 43 9.14 -0.70 -3.88
N SER A 44 8.40 -0.92 -4.98
CA SER A 44 8.60 -0.16 -6.22
C SER A 44 8.42 1.35 -6.06
N ASN A 45 7.71 1.79 -5.02
CA ASN A 45 7.45 3.20 -4.71
C ASN A 45 8.16 3.70 -3.44
N ALA A 46 9.05 2.92 -2.81
CA ALA A 46 9.70 3.31 -1.55
C ALA A 46 10.59 4.57 -1.68
N GLY A 47 11.10 4.84 -2.88
CA GLY A 47 11.87 6.04 -3.22
C GLY A 47 11.02 7.29 -3.48
N LEU A 48 9.69 7.17 -3.54
CA LEU A 48 8.80 8.29 -3.88
C LEU A 48 8.86 9.37 -2.79
N ARG A 49 9.02 10.63 -3.20
CA ARG A 49 9.08 11.81 -2.32
C ARG A 49 8.02 12.87 -2.63
N ASP A 50 7.36 12.74 -3.77
CA ASP A 50 6.30 13.63 -4.21
C ASP A 50 5.01 13.32 -3.43
N GLU A 51 4.50 14.28 -2.67
CA GLU A 51 3.31 14.09 -1.84
C GLU A 51 2.07 13.76 -2.66
N GLN A 52 1.89 14.38 -3.83
CA GLN A 52 0.72 14.14 -4.67
C GLN A 52 0.74 12.70 -5.18
N LYS A 53 1.89 12.23 -5.66
CA LYS A 53 2.04 10.83 -6.10
C LYS A 53 1.85 9.84 -4.94
N ILE A 54 2.26 10.19 -3.72
CA ILE A 54 2.01 9.37 -2.54
C ILE A 54 0.50 9.29 -2.25
N LYS A 55 -0.22 10.42 -2.30
CA LYS A 55 -1.68 10.46 -2.14
C LYS A 55 -2.41 9.64 -3.21
N GLU A 56 -1.97 9.70 -4.45
CA GLU A 56 -2.49 8.85 -5.54
C GLU A 56 -2.21 7.36 -5.31
N GLY A 57 -1.04 7.01 -4.75
CA GLY A 57 -0.72 5.65 -4.32
C GLY A 57 -1.66 5.15 -3.22
N ILE A 58 -1.91 5.99 -2.21
CA ILE A 58 -2.85 5.72 -1.11
C ILE A 58 -4.26 5.48 -1.66
N ALA A 59 -4.76 6.37 -2.53
CA ALA A 59 -6.10 6.25 -3.12
C ALA A 59 -6.28 4.93 -3.91
N ARG A 60 -5.27 4.52 -4.68
CA ARG A 60 -5.27 3.23 -5.40
C ARG A 60 -5.33 2.05 -4.45
N ALA A 61 -4.55 2.08 -3.37
CA ALA A 61 -4.53 1.02 -2.38
C ALA A 61 -5.87 0.93 -1.61
N ASP A 62 -6.51 2.06 -1.33
CA ASP A 62 -7.85 2.13 -0.75
C ASP A 62 -8.94 1.56 -1.67
N PHE A 63 -8.82 1.77 -2.99
CA PHE A 63 -9.74 1.17 -3.96
C PHE A 63 -9.64 -0.36 -3.93
N VAL A 64 -8.43 -0.91 -3.95
CA VAL A 64 -8.19 -2.36 -3.84
C VAL A 64 -8.77 -2.91 -2.52
N ARG A 65 -8.57 -2.18 -1.42
CA ARG A 65 -9.13 -2.54 -0.12
C ARG A 65 -10.65 -2.61 -0.12
N LYS A 66 -11.33 -1.62 -0.72
CA LYS A 66 -12.80 -1.57 -0.80
C LYS A 66 -13.38 -2.60 -1.76
N GLY A 67 -12.68 -2.89 -2.86
CA GLY A 67 -13.11 -3.90 -3.84
C GLY A 67 -13.23 -5.32 -3.27
N ASN A 68 -12.59 -5.62 -2.14
CA ASN A 68 -12.72 -6.89 -1.41
C ASN A 68 -13.89 -6.93 -0.41
N LYS A 69 -14.73 -5.88 -0.31
CA LYS A 69 -15.92 -5.83 0.57
C LYS A 69 -17.25 -5.99 -0.19
N SER A 70 -17.26 -6.66 -1.34
CA SER A 70 -18.49 -7.00 -2.08
C SER A 70 -18.97 -8.39 -1.74
#